data_AF-A0A9E0ZSV9-F1
#
_entry.id   AF-A0A9E0ZSV9-F1
#
_cell.length_a   1.000
_cell.length_b   1.000
_cell.length_c   1.000
_cell.angle_alpha   90.00
_cell.angle_beta   90.00
_cell.angle_gamma   90.00
#
_symmetry.space_group_name_H-M   'P 1'
#
loop_
_entity.id
_entity.type
_entity.pdbx_description
1 polymer ?
#
loop_
_entity_poly.entity_id
_entity_poly.type
_entity_poly.pdbx_seq_one_letter_code
_entity_poly.pdbx_strand_id
1 'polypeptide(L)'
;MPIGWKENGEPNWNKEINYFGEGAPDFKHFKITGVSEMNNNYINNDYDGDYKSKEEFYDSVERHSEIVFEWKDKSYEICSMDGKRWWFFNVTDDTEVIVNTIEELMNYEIDGERLVDICTKFTVIERTF
;
A
#
# COMPACT_ATOMS: atom_id res chain seq x y z
N MET A 1 6.83 17.49 17.44
CA MET A 1 8.04 17.25 18.25
C MET A 1 9.23 17.13 17.32
N PRO A 2 10.30 17.94 17.47
CA PRO A 2 11.52 17.73 16.71
C PRO A 2 12.24 16.48 17.24
N ILE A 3 12.48 15.51 16.36
CA ILE A 3 13.27 14.33 16.69
C ILE A 3 14.74 14.67 16.48
N GLY A 4 15.54 14.55 17.52
CA GLY A 4 17.00 14.50 17.39
C GLY A 4 17.45 13.06 17.18
N TRP A 5 18.67 12.86 16.72
CA TRP A 5 19.25 11.53 16.55
C TRP A 5 20.52 11.42 17.38
N LYS A 6 20.67 10.31 18.09
CA LYS A 6 21.93 9.95 18.74
C LYS A 6 22.91 9.37 17.69
N GLU A 7 24.20 9.33 18.01
CA GLU A 7 25.21 8.73 17.12
C GLU A 7 24.94 7.26 16.77
N ASN A 8 24.24 6.53 17.65
CA ASN A 8 23.85 5.14 17.42
C ASN A 8 22.52 4.98 16.63
N GLY A 9 21.97 6.08 16.10
CA GLY A 9 20.75 6.06 15.29
C GLY A 9 19.44 5.94 16.06
N GLU A 10 19.48 5.94 17.40
CA GLU A 10 18.25 5.99 18.19
C GLU A 10 17.64 7.40 18.18
N PRO A 11 16.30 7.51 18.14
CA PRO A 11 15.63 8.79 18.25
C PRO A 11 15.79 9.35 19.67
N ASN A 12 16.11 10.64 19.74
CA ASN A 12 15.99 11.44 20.95
C ASN A 12 14.72 12.29 20.83
N TRP A 13 13.72 11.96 21.64
CA TRP A 13 12.46 12.67 21.69
C TRP A 13 12.65 13.98 22.47
N ASN A 14 12.87 15.08 21.75
CA ASN A 14 12.95 16.39 22.38
C ASN A 14 11.57 16.88 22.82
N LYS A 15 11.57 17.85 23.72
CA LYS A 15 10.35 18.55 24.15
C LYS A 15 9.64 19.17 22.94
N GLU A 16 8.32 19.24 23.03
CA GLU A 16 7.49 19.97 22.07
C GLU A 16 7.98 21.41 21.91
N ILE A 17 8.10 21.86 20.66
CA ILE A 17 8.36 23.26 20.36
C ILE A 17 7.03 23.85 19.86
N ASN A 18 6.49 24.79 20.63
CA ASN A 18 5.32 25.57 20.27
C ASN A 18 5.76 27.01 20.01
N TYR A 19 5.39 27.57 18.85
CA TYR A 19 5.63 28.97 18.52
C TYR A 19 4.34 29.76 18.74
N PHE A 20 4.33 30.72 19.67
CA PHE A 20 3.20 31.61 19.92
C PHE A 20 3.58 33.06 19.53
N GLY A 21 2.68 33.76 18.82
CA GLY A 21 2.89 35.16 18.42
C GLY A 21 4.05 35.34 17.42
N GLU A 22 4.77 36.46 17.50
CA GLU A 22 5.85 36.85 16.57
C GLU A 22 7.13 35.99 16.68
N GLY A 23 7.14 34.94 17.50
CA GLY A 23 8.29 34.05 17.69
C GLY A 23 8.40 32.88 16.71
N ALA A 24 7.48 32.78 15.73
CA ALA A 24 7.55 31.74 14.70
C ALA A 24 8.68 32.06 13.70
N PRO A 25 9.61 31.13 13.45
CA PRO A 25 10.63 31.33 12.44
C PRO A 25 10.00 31.30 11.04
N ASP A 26 10.66 31.96 10.09
CA ASP A 26 10.33 31.75 8.68
C ASP A 26 10.71 30.33 8.27
N PHE A 27 9.69 29.52 8.00
CA PHE A 27 9.89 28.15 7.54
C PHE A 27 10.40 28.18 6.10
N LYS A 28 11.46 27.40 5.85
CA LYS A 28 11.88 27.10 4.47
C LYS A 28 10.73 26.37 3.80
N HIS A 29 10.23 26.93 2.70
CA HIS A 29 9.30 26.24 1.83
C HIS A 29 9.94 26.04 0.46
N PHE A 30 9.70 24.88 -0.15
CA PHE A 30 9.99 24.67 -1.56
C PHE A 30 8.66 24.81 -2.30
N LYS A 31 8.53 25.85 -3.13
CA LYS A 31 7.34 26.03 -3.95
C LYS A 31 7.63 25.44 -5.33
N ILE A 32 7.00 24.32 -5.63
CA ILE A 32 7.00 23.76 -6.98
C ILE A 32 6.29 24.77 -7.89
N THR A 33 7.01 25.28 -8.89
CA THR A 33 6.45 26.16 -9.92
C THR A 33 6.56 25.44 -11.25
N GLY A 34 5.47 24.81 -11.68
CA GLY A 34 5.41 23.90 -12.82
C GLY A 34 4.59 22.65 -12.51
N VAL A 35 4.44 21.76 -13.49
CA VAL A 35 3.91 20.40 -13.24
C VAL A 35 4.98 19.64 -12.47
N SER A 36 4.72 19.33 -11.21
CA SER A 36 5.45 18.27 -10.50
C SER A 36 4.76 16.97 -10.83
N GLU A 37 5.21 16.31 -11.87
CA GLU A 37 4.98 14.89 -11.97
C GLU A 37 5.77 14.23 -10.83
N MET A 38 5.11 13.46 -9.97
CA MET A 38 5.85 12.49 -9.19
C MET A 38 6.62 11.67 -10.20
N ASN A 39 7.95 11.70 -10.11
CA ASN A 39 8.78 10.97 -11.03
C ASN A 39 8.48 9.48 -10.81
N ASN A 40 7.60 8.92 -11.65
CA ASN A 40 7.29 7.50 -11.64
C ASN A 40 8.41 6.72 -12.35
N ASN A 41 9.66 7.08 -12.06
CA ASN A 41 10.84 6.27 -12.39
C ASN A 41 10.86 4.93 -11.60
N TYR A 42 9.80 4.63 -10.83
CA TYR A 42 9.46 3.28 -10.39
C TYR A 42 8.78 2.44 -11.48
N ILE A 43 8.50 3.00 -12.66
CA ILE A 43 8.42 2.21 -13.90
C ILE A 43 9.85 1.85 -14.32
N ASN A 44 10.60 1.21 -13.42
CA ASN A 44 11.58 0.25 -13.88
C ASN A 44 10.75 -0.87 -14.49
N ASN A 45 10.93 -1.12 -15.79
CA ASN A 45 10.41 -2.33 -16.46
C ASN A 45 10.95 -3.65 -15.84
N ASP A 46 11.72 -3.56 -14.74
CA ASP A 46 12.22 -4.65 -13.93
C ASP A 46 11.51 -4.76 -12.56
N TYR A 47 10.47 -3.96 -12.27
CA TYR A 47 9.67 -4.13 -11.06
C TYR A 47 8.80 -5.38 -11.19
N ASP A 48 9.35 -6.48 -10.69
CA ASP A 48 8.63 -7.73 -10.49
C ASP A 48 7.75 -7.59 -9.25
N GLY A 49 6.53 -7.07 -9.46
CA GLY A 49 5.51 -6.88 -8.41
C GLY A 49 4.88 -8.17 -7.92
N ASP A 50 5.15 -9.31 -8.56
CA ASP A 50 4.58 -10.60 -8.20
C ASP A 50 5.13 -11.09 -6.87
N TYR A 51 4.21 -11.46 -5.97
CA TYR A 51 4.56 -11.99 -4.66
C TYR A 51 5.39 -13.27 -4.78
N LYS A 52 6.48 -13.34 -4.01
CA LYS A 52 7.34 -14.53 -3.95
C LYS A 52 6.93 -15.51 -2.87
N SER A 53 6.11 -15.07 -1.92
CA SER A 53 5.58 -15.92 -0.86
C SER A 53 4.20 -15.47 -0.38
N LYS A 54 3.54 -16.36 0.36
CA LYS A 54 2.23 -16.09 0.98
C LYS A 54 2.34 -14.99 2.05
N GLU A 55 3.47 -14.96 2.74
CA GLU A 55 3.77 -13.98 3.78
C GLU A 55 3.90 -12.57 3.20
N GLU A 56 4.51 -12.42 2.01
CA GLU A 56 4.63 -11.13 1.34
C GLU A 56 3.27 -10.57 0.89
N PHE A 57 2.39 -11.46 0.40
CA PHE A 57 1.01 -11.11 0.07
C PHE A 57 0.24 -10.70 1.32
N TYR A 58 0.32 -11.52 2.38
CA TYR A 58 -0.31 -11.23 3.67
C TYR A 58 0.12 -9.88 4.24
N ASP A 59 1.43 -9.61 4.26
CA ASP A 59 2.02 -8.36 4.75
C ASP A 59 1.51 -7.13 3.96
N SER A 60 1.20 -7.29 2.68
CA SER A 60 0.60 -6.20 1.87
C SER A 60 -0.85 -5.95 2.23
N VAL A 61 -1.63 -7.03 2.39
CA VAL A 61 -3.03 -6.92 2.81
C VAL A 61 -3.13 -6.32 4.22
N GLU A 62 -2.25 -6.73 5.13
CA GLU A 62 -2.15 -6.19 6.50
C GLU A 62 -1.77 -4.71 6.52
N ARG A 63 -0.91 -4.26 5.61
CA ARG A 63 -0.56 -2.85 5.42
C ARG A 63 -1.59 -2.05 4.64
N HIS A 64 -2.72 -2.67 4.25
CA HIS A 64 -3.79 -2.03 3.49
C HIS A 64 -3.35 -1.53 2.10
N SER A 65 -2.38 -2.20 1.49
CA SER A 65 -2.01 -1.96 0.10
C SER A 65 -3.22 -2.11 -0.83
N GLU A 66 -3.31 -1.26 -1.84
CA GLU A 66 -4.14 -1.50 -3.02
C GLU A 66 -3.39 -2.47 -3.93
N ILE A 67 -4.08 -3.52 -4.38
CA ILE A 67 -3.48 -4.63 -5.14
C ILE A 67 -4.39 -4.92 -6.34
N VAL A 68 -3.85 -4.77 -7.55
CA VAL A 68 -4.52 -5.15 -8.80
C VAL A 68 -3.75 -6.31 -9.41
N PHE A 69 -4.45 -7.39 -9.78
CA PHE A 69 -3.82 -8.57 -10.35
C PHE A 69 -4.69 -9.24 -11.42
N GLU A 70 -4.05 -10.04 -12.28
CA GLU A 70 -4.71 -10.86 -13.28
C GLU A 70 -4.61 -12.34 -12.93
N TRP A 71 -5.73 -13.05 -13.01
CA TRP A 71 -5.82 -14.50 -12.86
C TRP A 71 -6.78 -15.09 -13.89
N LYS A 72 -6.29 -16.04 -14.71
CA LYS A 72 -7.07 -16.72 -15.76
C LYS A 72 -7.87 -15.76 -16.66
N ASP A 73 -7.18 -14.78 -17.23
CA ASP A 73 -7.75 -13.75 -18.13
C ASP A 73 -8.80 -12.84 -17.48
N LYS A 74 -8.86 -12.79 -16.14
CA LYS A 74 -9.71 -11.88 -15.37
C LYS A 74 -8.89 -10.96 -14.48
N SER A 75 -9.30 -9.70 -14.39
CA SER A 75 -8.69 -8.69 -13.54
C SER A 75 -9.45 -8.58 -12.22
N TYR A 76 -8.68 -8.48 -11.14
CA TYR A 76 -9.17 -8.37 -9.77
C TYR A 76 -8.48 -7.22 -9.06
N GLU A 77 -9.19 -6.63 -8.09
CA GLU A 77 -8.67 -5.56 -7.23
C GLU A 77 -9.00 -5.85 -5.77
N ILE A 78 -8.02 -5.61 -4.89
CA ILE A 78 -8.17 -5.59 -3.44
C ILE A 78 -7.83 -4.18 -2.97
N CYS A 79 -8.75 -3.52 -2.28
CA CYS A 79 -8.50 -2.22 -1.66
C CYS A 79 -9.09 -2.14 -0.25
N SER A 80 -8.44 -1.39 0.63
CA SER A 80 -8.94 -1.19 1.99
C SER A 80 -10.07 -0.16 1.99
N MET A 81 -11.17 -0.48 2.67
CA MET A 81 -12.33 0.40 2.73
C MET A 81 -12.23 1.42 3.87
N ASP A 82 -11.76 0.99 5.04
CA ASP A 82 -11.75 1.78 6.29
C ASP A 82 -10.61 1.38 7.24
N GLY A 83 -9.58 0.70 6.73
CA GLY A 83 -8.50 0.12 7.54
C GLY A 83 -8.93 -1.07 8.41
N LYS A 84 -10.12 -1.63 8.17
CA LYS A 84 -10.64 -2.81 8.88
C LYS A 84 -11.24 -3.87 7.96
N ARG A 85 -11.80 -3.42 6.83
CA ARG A 85 -12.43 -4.26 5.81
C ARG A 85 -11.76 -4.04 4.46
N TRP A 86 -11.94 -5.02 3.58
CA TRP A 86 -11.44 -4.96 2.20
C TRP A 86 -12.60 -5.10 1.23
N TRP A 87 -12.57 -4.27 0.20
CA TRP A 87 -13.27 -4.56 -1.02
C TRP A 87 -12.44 -5.55 -1.84
N PHE A 88 -13.09 -6.60 -2.33
CA PHE A 88 -12.52 -7.50 -3.33
C PHE A 88 -13.40 -7.48 -4.58
N PHE A 89 -12.86 -6.92 -5.65
CA PHE A 89 -13.54 -6.74 -6.92
C PHE A 89 -13.03 -7.75 -7.94
N ASN A 90 -13.97 -8.36 -8.67
CA ASN A 90 -13.70 -8.91 -9.99
C ASN A 90 -14.07 -7.81 -11.00
N VAL A 91 -13.04 -7.12 -11.47
CA VAL A 91 -13.15 -5.95 -12.35
C VAL A 91 -13.69 -6.37 -13.73
N THR A 92 -13.34 -7.56 -14.21
CA THR A 92 -13.79 -8.06 -15.50
C THR A 92 -15.29 -8.32 -15.54
N ASP A 93 -15.84 -8.92 -14.48
CA ASP A 93 -17.25 -9.29 -14.40
C ASP A 93 -18.12 -8.21 -13.70
N ASP A 94 -17.52 -7.10 -13.26
CA ASP A 94 -18.18 -6.00 -12.52
C ASP A 94 -18.94 -6.50 -11.28
N THR A 95 -18.26 -7.30 -10.46
CA THR A 95 -18.81 -7.86 -9.21
C THR A 95 -17.88 -7.59 -8.04
N GLU A 96 -18.46 -7.38 -6.87
CA GLU A 96 -17.72 -7.09 -5.64
C GLU A 96 -18.22 -7.93 -4.46
N VAL A 97 -17.30 -8.15 -3.52
CA VAL A 97 -17.63 -8.61 -2.18
C VAL A 97 -16.89 -7.77 -1.15
N ILE A 98 -17.48 -7.65 0.04
CA ILE A 98 -16.83 -7.04 1.19
C ILE A 98 -16.43 -8.15 2.14
N VAL A 99 -15.15 -8.19 2.49
CA VAL A 99 -14.58 -9.14 3.47
C VAL A 99 -14.15 -8.39 4.72
N ASN A 100 -14.36 -9.02 5.88
CA ASN A 100 -14.20 -8.36 7.18
C ASN A 100 -12.90 -8.71 7.90
N THR A 101 -12.21 -9.76 7.43
CA THR A 101 -10.93 -10.20 8.00
C THR A 101 -9.95 -10.57 6.89
N ILE A 102 -8.66 -10.48 7.20
CA ILE A 102 -7.59 -10.97 6.31
C ILE A 102 -7.76 -12.47 6.06
N GLU A 103 -8.14 -13.25 7.08
CA GLU A 103 -8.36 -14.70 6.94
C GLU A 103 -9.49 -15.03 5.95
N GLU A 104 -10.60 -14.27 5.99
CA GLU A 104 -11.68 -14.39 5.00
C GLU A 104 -11.18 -14.07 3.59
N LEU A 105 -10.40 -12.99 3.42
CA LEU A 105 -9.82 -12.63 2.13
C LEU A 105 -8.89 -13.73 1.61
N MET A 106 -7.95 -14.19 2.44
CA MET A 106 -6.98 -15.22 2.07
C MET A 106 -7.63 -16.54 1.64
N ASN A 107 -8.76 -16.90 2.28
CA ASN A 107 -9.53 -18.10 1.95
C ASN A 107 -10.62 -17.86 0.90
N TYR A 108 -10.79 -16.63 0.39
CA TYR A 108 -11.76 -16.36 -0.65
C TYR A 108 -11.37 -17.14 -1.93
N GLU A 109 -12.34 -17.84 -2.51
CA GLU A 109 -12.13 -18.68 -3.67
C GLU A 109 -12.50 -17.94 -4.96
N ILE A 110 -11.56 -17.92 -5.91
CA ILE A 110 -11.81 -17.54 -7.30
C ILE A 110 -11.46 -18.72 -8.21
N ASP A 111 -12.35 -19.05 -9.13
CA ASP A 111 -12.21 -20.21 -10.02
C ASP A 111 -11.90 -21.54 -9.29
N GLY A 112 -12.45 -21.70 -8.08
CA GLY A 112 -12.27 -22.89 -7.23
C GLY A 112 -10.92 -22.99 -6.53
N GLU A 113 -10.13 -21.91 -6.52
CA GLU A 113 -8.83 -21.84 -5.84
C GLU A 113 -8.81 -20.67 -4.86
N ARG A 114 -8.29 -20.90 -3.65
CA ARG A 114 -8.18 -19.86 -2.62
C ARG A 114 -7.12 -18.83 -3.02
N LEU A 115 -7.35 -17.55 -2.73
CA LEU A 115 -6.38 -16.47 -2.99
C LEU A 115 -4.98 -16.80 -2.44
N VAL A 116 -4.90 -17.33 -1.21
CA VAL A 116 -3.62 -17.71 -0.58
C VAL A 116 -2.86 -18.84 -1.30
N ASP A 117 -3.52 -19.63 -2.15
CA ASP A 117 -2.90 -20.74 -2.91
C ASP A 117 -2.46 -20.33 -4.32
N ILE A 118 -2.93 -19.18 -4.79
CA ILE A 118 -2.62 -18.61 -6.10
C ILE A 118 -1.84 -17.30 -6.02
N CYS A 119 -1.61 -16.73 -4.83
CA CYS A 119 -1.03 -15.40 -4.67
C CYS A 119 0.39 -15.24 -5.21
N THR A 120 1.12 -16.34 -5.39
CA THR A 120 2.46 -16.35 -6.01
C THR A 120 2.43 -16.77 -7.48
N LYS A 121 1.24 -16.85 -8.09
CA LYS A 121 1.02 -17.37 -9.45
C LYS A 121 0.21 -16.41 -10.32
N PHE A 122 -0.67 -15.61 -9.72
CA PHE A 122 -1.30 -14.51 -10.44
C PHE A 122 -0.25 -13.48 -10.83
N THR A 123 -0.56 -12.68 -11.85
CA THR A 123 0.31 -11.59 -12.29
C THR A 123 -0.17 -10.29 -11.66
N VAL A 124 0.68 -9.66 -10.85
CA VAL A 124 0.41 -8.37 -10.24
C VAL A 124 0.57 -7.27 -11.30
N ILE A 125 -0.48 -6.47 -11.45
CA ILE A 125 -0.52 -5.32 -12.36
C ILE A 125 -0.14 -4.04 -11.61
N GLU A 126 -0.66 -3.87 -10.39
CA GLU A 126 -0.39 -2.71 -9.54
C GLU A 126 -0.37 -3.12 -8.06
N ARG A 127 0.52 -2.50 -7.30
CA ARG A 127 0.61 -2.67 -5.85
C ARG A 127 1.16 -1.39 -5.21
N THR A 128 0.45 -0.87 -4.21
CA THR A 128 0.97 0.24 -3.39
C THR A 128 1.82 -0.29 -2.22
N PHE A 129 2.84 0.47 -1.82
CA PHE A 129 3.77 0.11 -0.74
C PHE A 129 3.52 0.84 0.57
#